data_AF-A0A9E3CMR2-F1
#
_entry.id   AF-A0A9E3CMR2-F1
#
_cell.length_a   1.000
_cell.length_b   1.000
_cell.length_c   1.000
_cell.angle_alpha   90.00
_cell.angle_beta   90.00
_cell.angle_gamma   90.00
#
_symmetry.space_group_name_H-M   'P 1'
#
loop_
_entity.id
_entity.type
_entity.pdbx_description
1 polymer ?
#
loop_
_entity_poly.entity_id
_entity_poly.type
_entity_poly.pdbx_seq_one_letter_code
_entity_poly.pdbx_strand_id
1 'polypeptide(L)'
;MTTEVYQPKPQERADVRGNTAELRPVRRAVDKAYARATGSQLIPGNGVRLLVDAKENYPAWLEAIKNARRTIHFESFIIHEDDVGREFAEALIAKAREGVRVRVVYDWLGAVGKTSRRFWRNLRDAGVEVRGFNPPRFDEPFGWFNRDHRKMISVDGQLGFVMGLCVGRDWVGRPEKNIDPWRDTGVEIRGPAVAEMDAAFARAWETSCGEKIPAEDLPAPETIGQGGDVSVRVIATEPNSVGLYRLEQLVAAGAREYLWLTDAYFVGTTMYVQALRAAAQDGVDVRLLVPSASDIPVVSALSRANYRALLEAGVRVFEWNGPMIHAKTSVVDGKWARVGSTNLNVASWMGNWELDVSIEDEGFAKQMEEMYCRDLENATEIVISERRRVKPLGPPPAHGRRRQRTSRKGSTSRAAAGFIGVGSAVGAAITNRRVLGPAEGRLMWMAGGLLLALSFVAVKWPHAITYPLALIGIWVALALFIRAYKLHKGVTVRSEKEHGDPPPPPPPGRMKDEG
;
A
#
# COMPACT_ATOMS: atom_id res chain seq x y z
N MET A 1 -15.99 43.45 -3.16
CA MET A 1 -16.42 42.24 -3.87
C MET A 1 -16.81 41.22 -2.83
N THR A 2 -18.11 40.96 -2.75
CA THR A 2 -18.81 40.17 -1.73
C THR A 2 -18.39 38.70 -1.78
N THR A 3 -18.06 38.15 -0.62
CA THR A 3 -17.84 36.72 -0.36
C THR A 3 -19.17 35.98 -0.41
N GLU A 4 -19.50 35.36 -1.54
CA GLU A 4 -20.57 34.37 -1.60
C GLU A 4 -20.07 33.03 -1.05
N VAL A 5 -20.63 32.66 0.10
CA VAL A 5 -20.55 31.32 0.67
C VAL A 5 -21.39 30.40 -0.21
N TYR A 6 -20.76 29.39 -0.83
CA TYR A 6 -21.43 28.39 -1.66
C TYR A 6 -22.51 27.65 -0.83
N GLN A 7 -23.78 27.86 -1.19
CA GLN A 7 -24.92 27.10 -0.70
C GLN A 7 -25.23 25.99 -1.73
N PRO A 8 -25.25 24.71 -1.34
CA PRO A 8 -25.57 23.62 -2.27
C PRO A 8 -27.03 23.77 -2.75
N LYS A 9 -27.24 23.65 -4.07
CA LYS A 9 -28.60 23.65 -4.65
C LYS A 9 -29.34 22.37 -4.19
N PRO A 10 -30.64 22.45 -3.82
CA PRO A 10 -31.44 21.26 -3.58
C PRO A 10 -31.61 20.50 -4.91
N GLN A 11 -31.03 19.30 -5.02
CA GLN A 11 -31.32 18.41 -6.13
C GLN A 11 -32.71 17.79 -5.93
N GLU A 12 -33.54 17.86 -6.98
CA GLU A 12 -34.72 17.01 -7.10
C GLU A 12 -34.28 15.55 -6.95
N ARG A 13 -34.67 14.92 -5.84
CA ARG A 13 -34.53 13.47 -5.68
C ARG A 13 -35.46 12.80 -6.69
N ALA A 14 -34.92 12.43 -7.85
CA ALA A 14 -35.54 11.42 -8.68
C ALA A 14 -35.73 10.17 -7.82
N ASP A 15 -36.97 9.70 -7.73
CA ASP A 15 -37.36 8.52 -6.97
C ASP A 15 -36.56 7.29 -7.45
N VAL A 16 -35.47 6.95 -6.74
CA VAL A 16 -34.68 5.73 -6.96
C VAL A 16 -35.41 4.54 -6.33
N ARG A 17 -36.65 4.32 -6.75
CA ARG A 17 -37.38 3.04 -6.60
C ARG A 17 -37.51 2.35 -7.96
N GLY A 18 -36.58 2.64 -8.87
CA GLY A 18 -36.44 2.00 -10.18
C GLY A 18 -35.92 0.57 -10.08
N ASN A 19 -36.85 -0.39 -10.22
CA ASN A 19 -36.68 -1.78 -10.65
C ASN A 19 -35.34 -2.48 -10.34
N THR A 20 -35.19 -3.00 -9.12
CA THR A 20 -34.02 -3.81 -8.67
C THR A 20 -33.76 -5.07 -9.50
N ALA A 21 -34.70 -5.50 -10.36
CA ALA A 21 -34.52 -6.61 -11.28
C ALA A 21 -33.62 -6.26 -12.49
N GLU A 22 -33.73 -5.04 -13.02
CA GLU A 22 -32.99 -4.61 -14.22
C GLU A 22 -31.54 -4.18 -13.92
N LEU A 23 -31.26 -3.78 -12.68
CA LEU A 23 -29.92 -3.38 -12.26
C LEU A 23 -29.02 -4.56 -11.85
N ARG A 24 -29.62 -5.74 -11.59
CA ARG A 24 -28.88 -6.97 -11.19
C ARG A 24 -27.84 -7.42 -12.21
N PRO A 25 -28.12 -7.47 -13.53
CA PRO A 25 -27.12 -7.81 -14.54
C PRO A 25 -25.95 -6.83 -14.59
N VAL A 26 -26.22 -5.52 -14.48
CA VAL A 26 -25.18 -4.47 -14.50
C VAL A 26 -24.29 -4.58 -13.27
N ARG A 27 -24.87 -4.72 -12.07
CA ARG A 27 -24.09 -4.89 -10.83
C ARG A 27 -23.21 -6.15 -10.89
N ARG A 28 -23.74 -7.26 -11.40
CA ARG A 28 -22.95 -8.49 -11.61
C ARG A 28 -21.81 -8.28 -12.61
N ALA A 29 -22.02 -7.50 -13.67
CA ALA A 29 -20.97 -7.19 -14.64
C ALA A 29 -19.84 -6.34 -14.01
N VAL A 30 -20.20 -5.34 -13.20
CA VAL A 30 -19.23 -4.51 -12.45
C VAL A 30 -18.46 -5.36 -11.45
N ASP A 31 -19.14 -6.15 -10.64
CA ASP A 31 -18.49 -7.04 -9.66
C ASP A 31 -17.53 -8.02 -10.34
N LYS A 32 -17.94 -8.63 -11.46
CA LYS A 32 -17.09 -9.49 -12.27
C LYS A 32 -15.88 -8.75 -12.87
N ALA A 33 -16.05 -7.49 -13.27
CA ALA A 33 -14.95 -6.66 -13.76
C ALA A 33 -13.94 -6.37 -12.63
N TYR A 34 -14.43 -6.02 -11.45
CA TYR A 34 -13.59 -5.77 -10.27
C TYR A 34 -12.86 -7.04 -9.81
N ALA A 35 -13.56 -8.18 -9.79
CA ALA A 35 -12.95 -9.47 -9.46
C ALA A 35 -11.87 -9.88 -10.48
N ARG A 36 -12.08 -9.63 -11.77
CA ARG A 36 -11.07 -9.88 -12.82
C ARG A 36 -9.91 -8.88 -12.79
N ALA A 37 -10.16 -7.65 -12.37
CA ALA A 37 -9.12 -6.64 -12.24
C ALA A 37 -8.19 -7.01 -11.08
N THR A 38 -8.75 -7.35 -9.93
CA THR A 38 -8.03 -7.56 -8.67
C THR A 38 -7.57 -8.99 -8.44
N GLY A 39 -8.26 -9.98 -9.01
CA GLY A 39 -8.12 -11.38 -8.62
C GLY A 39 -8.86 -11.74 -7.33
N SER A 40 -9.74 -10.86 -6.83
CA SER A 40 -10.36 -10.99 -5.50
C SER A 40 -11.88 -10.89 -5.56
N GLN A 41 -12.59 -11.76 -4.85
CA GLN A 41 -14.06 -11.79 -4.83
C GLN A 41 -14.64 -10.78 -3.83
N LEU A 42 -15.88 -10.35 -4.05
CA LEU A 42 -16.64 -9.59 -3.06
C LEU A 42 -17.22 -10.55 -2.02
N ILE A 43 -16.88 -10.33 -0.74
CA ILE A 43 -17.23 -11.21 0.37
C ILE A 43 -18.28 -10.51 1.22
N PRO A 44 -19.53 -11.02 1.29
CA PRO A 44 -20.55 -10.47 2.17
C PRO A 44 -20.36 -10.94 3.63
N GLY A 45 -21.12 -10.35 4.56
CA GLY A 45 -21.22 -10.86 5.93
C GLY A 45 -20.19 -10.31 6.92
N ASN A 46 -19.61 -9.13 6.64
CA ASN A 46 -18.57 -8.55 7.49
C ASN A 46 -19.12 -7.39 8.33
N GLY A 47 -18.57 -7.22 9.52
CA GLY A 47 -18.65 -6.00 10.31
C GLY A 47 -17.40 -5.17 10.03
N VAL A 48 -17.57 -3.88 9.77
CA VAL A 48 -16.47 -2.99 9.39
C VAL A 48 -16.54 -1.71 10.23
N ARG A 49 -15.41 -1.32 10.81
CA ARG A 49 -15.30 -0.10 11.61
C ARG A 49 -14.11 0.74 11.16
N LEU A 50 -14.37 1.99 10.80
CA LEU A 50 -13.35 2.97 10.44
C LEU A 50 -12.51 3.32 11.68
N LEU A 51 -11.19 3.42 11.51
CA LEU A 51 -10.24 3.82 12.56
C LEU A 51 -9.40 4.99 12.06
N VAL A 52 -9.52 6.13 12.72
CA VAL A 52 -8.84 7.38 12.37
C VAL A 52 -7.64 7.59 13.28
N ASP A 53 -6.46 7.72 12.67
CA ASP A 53 -5.16 7.97 13.31
C ASP A 53 -4.72 6.88 14.30
N ALA A 54 -3.50 7.01 14.82
CA ALA A 54 -3.02 6.10 15.87
C ALA A 54 -3.87 6.17 17.14
N LYS A 55 -4.58 7.28 17.37
CA LYS A 55 -5.43 7.47 18.55
C LYS A 55 -6.56 6.45 18.62
N GLU A 56 -7.10 6.01 17.48
CA GLU A 56 -8.12 4.95 17.43
C GLU A 56 -7.52 3.60 17.07
N ASN A 57 -6.52 3.58 16.17
CA ASN A 57 -5.90 2.36 15.68
C ASN A 57 -5.09 1.63 16.77
N TYR A 58 -4.16 2.30 17.43
CA TYR A 58 -3.24 1.61 18.35
C TYR A 58 -3.95 0.98 19.55
N PRO A 59 -4.90 1.66 20.23
CA PRO A 59 -5.67 1.03 21.29
C PRO A 59 -6.45 -0.21 20.81
N ALA A 60 -7.11 -0.12 19.64
CA ALA A 60 -7.85 -1.25 19.09
C ALA A 60 -6.94 -2.45 18.77
N TRP A 61 -5.76 -2.19 18.18
CA TRP A 61 -4.79 -3.24 17.88
C TRP A 61 -4.23 -3.89 19.14
N LEU A 62 -3.83 -3.07 20.14
CA LEU A 62 -3.29 -3.56 21.40
C LEU A 62 -4.33 -4.35 22.20
N GLU A 63 -5.59 -3.90 22.20
CA GLU A 63 -6.71 -4.65 22.80
C GLU A 63 -6.91 -6.00 22.12
N ALA A 64 -6.93 -6.03 20.78
CA ALA A 64 -7.03 -7.27 20.02
C ALA A 64 -5.88 -8.24 20.34
N ILE A 65 -4.64 -7.75 20.34
CA ILE A 65 -3.45 -8.53 20.71
C ILE A 65 -3.58 -9.09 22.13
N LYS A 66 -3.92 -8.27 23.12
CA LYS A 66 -4.08 -8.69 24.52
C LYS A 66 -5.14 -9.79 24.66
N ASN A 67 -6.24 -9.68 23.92
CA ASN A 67 -7.36 -10.61 23.97
C ASN A 67 -7.16 -11.89 23.13
N ALA A 68 -6.14 -11.97 22.28
CA ALA A 68 -5.88 -13.14 21.44
C ALA A 68 -5.79 -14.45 22.24
N ARG A 69 -6.24 -15.55 21.65
CA ARG A 69 -6.31 -16.86 22.30
C ARG A 69 -5.56 -17.96 21.56
N ARG A 70 -5.38 -17.83 20.24
CA ARG A 70 -4.86 -18.89 19.36
C ARG A 70 -3.74 -18.40 18.47
N THR A 71 -3.98 -17.32 17.72
CA THR A 71 -3.05 -16.83 16.70
C THR A 71 -3.03 -15.32 16.61
N ILE A 72 -1.84 -14.77 16.36
CA ILE A 72 -1.65 -13.38 15.97
C ILE A 72 -0.73 -13.39 14.76
N HIS A 73 -1.21 -12.83 13.65
CA HIS A 73 -0.39 -12.53 12.48
C HIS A 73 -0.25 -11.01 12.39
N PHE A 74 0.98 -10.50 12.32
CA PHE A 74 1.26 -9.08 12.24
C PHE A 74 2.28 -8.80 11.13
N GLU A 75 1.86 -8.05 10.13
CA GLU A 75 2.68 -7.58 9.03
C GLU A 75 2.80 -6.06 9.10
N SER A 76 4.02 -5.53 8.99
CA SER A 76 4.24 -4.09 8.90
C SER A 76 5.54 -3.75 8.20
N PHE A 77 5.47 -2.79 7.27
CA PHE A 77 6.67 -2.23 6.63
C PHE A 77 7.66 -1.64 7.65
N ILE A 78 7.17 -0.88 8.64
CA ILE A 78 8.02 -0.24 9.66
C ILE A 78 7.49 -0.57 11.07
N ILE A 79 8.42 -0.97 11.94
CA ILE A 79 8.26 -0.92 13.38
C ILE A 79 9.45 -0.12 13.91
N HIS A 80 9.19 0.93 14.69
CA HIS A 80 10.22 1.73 15.32
C HIS A 80 10.63 1.14 16.69
N GLU A 81 11.91 1.07 17.00
CA GLU A 81 12.40 0.74 18.35
C GLU A 81 12.34 1.96 19.30
N ASP A 82 11.17 2.59 19.38
CA ASP A 82 10.83 3.62 20.36
C ASP A 82 9.89 3.06 21.44
N ASP A 83 9.30 3.92 22.27
CA ASP A 83 8.34 3.53 23.31
C ASP A 83 7.11 2.85 22.73
N VAL A 84 6.55 3.39 21.64
CA VAL A 84 5.40 2.81 20.96
C VAL A 84 5.74 1.40 20.46
N GLY A 85 6.82 1.23 19.69
CA GLY A 85 7.14 -0.11 19.19
C GLY A 85 7.57 -1.09 20.29
N ARG A 86 8.10 -0.61 21.41
CA ARG A 86 8.35 -1.45 22.60
C ARG A 86 7.05 -1.91 23.26
N GLU A 87 6.04 -1.06 23.36
CA GLU A 87 4.71 -1.44 23.87
C GLU A 87 4.09 -2.57 23.04
N PHE A 88 4.13 -2.45 21.70
CA PHE A 88 3.67 -3.53 20.82
C PHE A 88 4.51 -4.80 20.98
N ALA A 89 5.83 -4.68 21.05
CA ALA A 89 6.71 -5.83 21.27
C ALA A 89 6.41 -6.54 22.59
N GLU A 90 6.21 -5.79 23.68
CA GLU A 90 5.87 -6.34 25.00
C GLU A 90 4.53 -7.07 24.98
N ALA A 91 3.52 -6.51 24.31
CA ALA A 91 2.22 -7.17 24.16
C ALA A 91 2.33 -8.50 23.38
N LEU A 92 3.05 -8.51 22.25
CA LEU A 92 3.28 -9.71 21.44
C LEU A 92 4.07 -10.78 22.22
N ILE A 93 5.10 -10.36 22.96
CA ILE A 93 5.91 -11.24 23.83
C ILE A 93 5.06 -11.86 24.93
N ALA A 94 4.19 -11.07 25.58
CA ALA A 94 3.28 -11.57 26.61
C ALA A 94 2.38 -12.69 26.06
N LYS A 95 1.78 -12.47 24.88
CA LYS A 95 0.93 -13.47 24.23
C LYS A 95 1.68 -14.73 23.81
N ALA A 96 2.89 -14.59 23.27
CA ALA A 96 3.72 -15.75 22.95
C ALA A 96 4.04 -16.59 24.19
N ARG A 97 4.32 -15.95 25.34
CA ARG A 97 4.54 -16.65 26.62
C ARG A 97 3.29 -17.32 27.18
N GLU A 98 2.11 -16.82 26.86
CA GLU A 98 0.83 -17.46 27.16
C GLU A 98 0.49 -18.64 26.23
N GLY A 99 1.36 -18.94 25.25
CA GLY A 99 1.17 -20.05 24.31
C GLY A 99 0.39 -19.68 23.04
N VAL A 100 0.07 -18.40 22.83
CA VAL A 100 -0.52 -17.94 21.56
C VAL A 100 0.56 -17.97 20.47
N ARG A 101 0.21 -18.45 19.27
CA ARG A 101 1.14 -18.45 18.13
C ARG A 101 1.21 -17.07 17.53
N VAL A 102 2.33 -16.38 17.77
CA VAL A 102 2.55 -15.01 17.31
C VAL A 102 3.55 -15.02 16.15
N ARG A 103 3.12 -14.56 14.97
CA ARG A 103 3.93 -14.46 13.77
C ARG A 103 4.03 -13.02 13.32
N VAL A 104 5.26 -12.55 13.12
CA VAL A 104 5.56 -11.18 12.71
C VAL A 104 6.37 -11.19 11.42
N VAL A 105 5.89 -10.47 10.42
CA VAL A 105 6.62 -10.14 9.20
C VAL A 105 6.95 -8.66 9.23
N TYR A 106 8.22 -8.33 8.98
CA TYR A 106 8.67 -6.96 8.80
C TYR A 106 9.48 -6.83 7.53
N ASP A 107 9.41 -5.69 6.84
CA ASP A 107 10.26 -5.46 5.66
C ASP A 107 11.70 -5.13 6.05
N TRP A 108 12.67 -5.80 5.41
CA TRP A 108 14.08 -5.57 5.71
C TRP A 108 14.50 -4.12 5.50
N LEU A 109 14.09 -3.48 4.40
CA LEU A 109 14.44 -2.10 4.08
C LEU A 109 13.75 -1.14 5.05
N GLY A 110 12.48 -1.38 5.35
CA GLY A 110 11.72 -0.61 6.34
C GLY A 110 12.31 -0.67 7.75
N ALA A 111 12.95 -1.78 8.13
CA ALA A 111 13.65 -1.92 9.40
C ALA A 111 15.01 -1.19 9.48
N VAL A 112 15.65 -0.84 8.35
CA VAL A 112 16.99 -0.24 8.34
C VAL A 112 17.01 1.08 9.11
N GLY A 113 17.71 1.10 10.24
CA GLY A 113 17.83 2.27 11.11
C GLY A 113 16.60 2.56 11.95
N LYS A 114 15.59 1.68 11.94
CA LYS A 114 14.36 1.78 12.74
C LYS A 114 14.34 0.77 13.88
N THR A 115 14.82 -0.46 13.64
CA THR A 115 14.95 -1.52 14.65
C THR A 115 16.34 -2.15 14.65
N SER A 116 16.82 -2.49 15.84
CA SER A 116 18.08 -3.20 16.02
C SER A 116 17.92 -4.73 15.88
N ARG A 117 19.02 -5.43 15.63
CA ARG A 117 19.03 -6.91 15.70
C ARG A 117 18.65 -7.42 17.09
N ARG A 118 18.96 -6.65 18.14
CA ARG A 118 18.62 -6.99 19.53
C ARG A 118 17.11 -6.97 19.75
N PHE A 119 16.41 -5.96 19.23
CA PHE A 119 14.94 -5.88 19.28
C PHE A 119 14.30 -7.17 18.76
N TRP A 120 14.62 -7.55 17.53
CA TRP A 120 14.07 -8.76 16.92
C TRP A 120 14.50 -10.05 17.61
N ARG A 121 15.72 -10.10 18.16
CA ARG A 121 16.18 -11.26 18.93
C ARG A 121 15.36 -11.41 20.22
N ASN A 122 15.08 -10.33 20.94
CA ASN A 122 14.27 -10.38 22.16
C ASN A 122 12.85 -10.95 21.91
N LEU A 123 12.22 -10.61 20.78
CA LEU A 123 10.93 -11.20 20.38
C LEU A 123 11.06 -12.71 20.13
N ARG A 124 12.07 -13.13 19.35
CA ARG A 124 12.32 -14.55 19.06
C ARG A 124 12.64 -15.36 20.30
N ASP A 125 13.49 -14.85 21.18
CA ASP A 125 13.88 -15.52 22.44
C ASP A 125 12.67 -15.72 23.37
N ALA A 126 11.61 -14.93 23.21
CA ALA A 126 10.37 -15.05 23.96
C ALA A 126 9.29 -15.89 23.27
N GLY A 127 9.58 -16.51 22.13
CA GLY A 127 8.67 -17.41 21.41
C GLY A 127 7.88 -16.76 20.27
N VAL A 128 8.12 -15.49 19.93
CA VAL A 128 7.51 -14.87 18.74
C VAL A 128 8.24 -15.34 17.48
N GLU A 129 7.50 -15.86 16.51
CA GLU A 129 8.06 -16.21 15.20
C GLU A 129 8.24 -14.93 14.36
N VAL A 130 9.48 -14.51 14.12
CA VAL A 130 9.76 -13.26 13.39
C VAL A 130 10.51 -13.54 12.09
N ARG A 131 9.97 -13.06 10.96
CA ARG A 131 10.61 -13.12 9.63
C ARG A 131 10.84 -11.72 9.06
N GLY A 132 12.01 -11.55 8.44
CA GLY A 132 12.34 -10.34 7.68
C GLY A 132 12.07 -10.57 6.20
N PHE A 133 11.19 -9.75 5.61
CA PHE A 133 10.84 -9.83 4.21
C PHE A 133 11.98 -9.31 3.33
N ASN A 134 12.44 -10.21 2.45
CA ASN A 134 13.32 -9.92 1.31
C ASN A 134 14.59 -9.09 1.66
N PRO A 135 15.45 -9.55 2.59
CA PRO A 135 16.78 -8.97 2.79
C PRO A 135 17.66 -9.14 1.54
N PRO A 136 18.74 -8.35 1.35
CA PRO A 136 19.68 -8.55 0.26
C PRO A 136 20.29 -9.96 0.28
N ARG A 137 20.30 -10.64 -0.86
CA ARG A 137 20.84 -12.00 -1.02
C ARG A 137 21.79 -12.07 -2.19
N PHE A 138 22.86 -12.85 -2.04
CA PHE A 138 23.84 -13.08 -3.11
C PHE A 138 23.27 -13.90 -4.27
N ASP A 139 22.26 -14.73 -4.06
CA ASP A 139 21.62 -15.51 -5.13
C ASP A 139 20.50 -14.76 -5.85
N GLU A 140 20.17 -13.53 -5.43
CA GLU A 140 19.12 -12.69 -6.02
C GLU A 140 19.55 -11.21 -6.11
N PRO A 141 20.37 -10.85 -7.13
CA PRO A 141 21.03 -9.53 -7.24
C PRO A 141 20.11 -8.31 -7.25
N PHE A 142 18.82 -8.52 -7.50
CA PHE A 142 17.78 -7.50 -7.57
C PHE A 142 16.51 -7.90 -6.81
N GLY A 143 16.55 -9.02 -6.07
CA GLY A 143 15.40 -9.51 -5.31
C GLY A 143 14.89 -8.43 -4.35
N TRP A 144 15.82 -7.67 -3.77
CA TRP A 144 15.54 -6.62 -2.79
C TRP A 144 14.73 -5.40 -3.32
N PHE A 145 14.42 -5.29 -4.62
CA PHE A 145 13.60 -4.18 -5.12
C PHE A 145 12.12 -4.30 -4.72
N ASN A 146 11.57 -5.51 -4.68
CA ASN A 146 10.18 -5.71 -4.28
C ASN A 146 10.10 -5.64 -2.76
N ARG A 147 9.29 -4.72 -2.22
CA ARG A 147 9.14 -4.53 -0.76
C ARG A 147 7.81 -5.06 -0.28
N ASP A 148 7.80 -5.54 0.95
CA ASP A 148 6.55 -5.77 1.66
C ASP A 148 6.07 -4.46 2.27
N HIS A 149 5.13 -3.82 1.60
CA HIS A 149 4.53 -2.57 2.06
C HIS A 149 3.16 -2.79 2.70
N ARG A 150 2.74 -4.04 2.91
CA ARG A 150 1.50 -4.37 3.63
C ARG A 150 1.61 -3.96 5.09
N LYS A 151 0.45 -3.61 5.64
CA LYS A 151 0.25 -3.40 7.08
C LYS A 151 -1.07 -4.07 7.42
N MET A 152 -0.99 -5.14 8.19
CA MET A 152 -2.17 -5.90 8.60
C MET A 152 -1.94 -6.57 9.93
N ILE A 153 -3.04 -6.78 10.66
CA ILE A 153 -3.06 -7.59 11.88
C ILE A 153 -4.24 -8.54 11.75
N SER A 154 -4.03 -9.84 11.93
CA SER A 154 -5.11 -10.84 12.08
C SER A 154 -4.99 -11.48 13.45
N VAL A 155 -6.11 -11.59 14.16
CA VAL A 155 -6.21 -12.19 15.49
C VAL A 155 -7.25 -13.30 15.47
N ASP A 156 -6.80 -14.50 15.87
CA ASP A 156 -7.61 -15.71 16.01
C ASP A 156 -8.41 -16.11 14.75
N GLY A 157 -8.04 -15.58 13.58
CA GLY A 157 -8.75 -15.79 12.32
C GLY A 157 -10.17 -15.23 12.31
N GLN A 158 -10.50 -14.26 13.18
CA GLN A 158 -11.85 -13.68 13.28
C GLN A 158 -11.87 -12.15 13.24
N LEU A 159 -10.76 -11.52 13.62
CA LEU A 159 -10.62 -10.08 13.71
C LEU A 159 -9.39 -9.66 12.92
N GLY A 160 -9.59 -8.80 11.92
CA GLY A 160 -8.56 -8.29 11.05
C GLY A 160 -8.48 -6.77 11.11
N PHE A 161 -7.28 -6.24 10.87
CA PHE A 161 -7.04 -4.84 10.63
C PHE A 161 -6.27 -4.66 9.32
N VAL A 162 -6.66 -3.68 8.50
CA VAL A 162 -5.92 -3.21 7.32
C VAL A 162 -5.71 -1.71 7.45
N MET A 163 -4.51 -1.21 7.16
CA MET A 163 -4.16 0.18 7.50
C MET A 163 -3.09 0.80 6.59
N GLY A 164 -3.03 2.14 6.56
CA GLY A 164 -1.89 2.88 6.02
C GLY A 164 -0.75 3.10 7.03
N LEU A 165 -1.06 2.92 8.33
CA LEU A 165 -0.19 3.20 9.47
C LEU A 165 0.91 2.15 9.66
N CYS A 166 2.08 2.61 10.10
CA CYS A 166 3.09 1.73 10.70
C CYS A 166 3.08 1.89 12.23
N VAL A 167 4.05 1.27 12.91
CA VAL A 167 4.24 1.42 14.36
C VAL A 167 5.38 2.38 14.67
N GLY A 168 5.10 3.48 15.34
CA GLY A 168 6.13 4.37 15.87
C GLY A 168 5.60 5.72 16.35
N ARG A 169 6.49 6.48 17.00
CA ARG A 169 6.13 7.76 17.63
C ARG A 169 5.62 8.82 16.64
N ASP A 170 5.94 8.71 15.37
CA ASP A 170 5.55 9.71 14.37
C ASP A 170 4.01 9.76 14.18
N TRP A 171 3.29 8.65 14.40
CA TRP A 171 1.81 8.61 14.33
C TRP A 171 1.10 9.08 15.59
N VAL A 172 1.76 9.11 16.75
CA VAL A 172 1.18 9.66 18.00
C VAL A 172 1.63 11.10 18.28
N GLY A 173 2.58 11.60 17.51
CA GLY A 173 3.14 12.93 17.68
C GLY A 173 4.20 12.99 18.78
N ARG A 174 4.76 14.19 18.97
CA ARG A 174 5.76 14.50 20.00
C ARG A 174 5.34 15.82 20.68
N PRO A 175 4.41 15.78 21.64
CA PRO A 175 3.91 16.98 22.32
C PRO A 175 5.05 17.80 22.95
N GLU A 176 6.07 17.14 23.48
CA GLU A 176 7.25 17.77 24.07
C GLU A 176 8.09 18.58 23.06
N LYS A 177 7.87 18.35 21.76
CA LYS A 177 8.52 19.08 20.66
C LYS A 177 7.52 19.92 19.86
N ASN A 178 6.27 19.97 20.28
CA ASN A 178 5.17 20.59 19.55
C ASN A 178 5.08 20.09 18.09
N ILE A 179 5.18 18.76 17.93
CA ILE A 179 5.01 18.08 16.64
C ILE A 179 3.73 17.27 16.74
N ASP A 180 2.74 17.62 15.92
CA ASP A 180 1.46 16.92 15.84
C ASP A 180 1.63 15.48 15.31
N PRO A 181 0.66 14.59 15.57
CA PRO A 181 0.65 13.25 14.98
C PRO A 181 0.51 13.27 13.45
N TRP A 182 0.99 12.20 12.81
CA TRP A 182 0.66 11.93 11.41
C TRP A 182 -0.81 11.53 11.27
N ARG A 183 -1.48 12.08 10.25
CA ARG A 183 -2.86 11.74 9.88
C ARG A 183 -2.87 10.50 8.99
N ASP A 184 -3.57 9.43 9.38
CA ASP A 184 -3.57 8.16 8.64
C ASP A 184 -4.81 7.31 8.97
N THR A 185 -5.18 6.36 8.11
CA THR A 185 -6.46 5.64 8.21
C THR A 185 -6.27 4.13 8.24
N GLY A 186 -7.05 3.47 9.08
CA GLY A 186 -7.17 2.01 9.14
C GLY A 186 -8.62 1.57 9.24
N VAL A 187 -8.82 0.27 9.17
CA VAL A 187 -10.14 -0.36 9.26
C VAL A 187 -10.05 -1.65 10.06
N GLU A 188 -10.98 -1.83 10.99
CA GLU A 188 -11.24 -3.09 11.67
C GLU A 188 -12.29 -3.88 10.90
N ILE A 189 -12.04 -5.18 10.71
CA ILE A 189 -12.90 -6.09 9.98
C ILE A 189 -13.16 -7.32 10.85
N ARG A 190 -14.43 -7.70 10.99
CA ARG A 190 -14.86 -8.94 11.62
C ARG A 190 -15.70 -9.71 10.62
N GLY A 191 -15.38 -10.98 10.39
CA GLY A 191 -16.14 -11.83 9.47
C GLY A 191 -15.28 -12.49 8.39
N PRO A 192 -15.92 -13.10 7.38
CA PRO A 192 -15.26 -14.02 6.45
C PRO A 192 -14.11 -13.41 5.64
N ALA A 193 -14.07 -12.08 5.46
CA ALA A 193 -12.96 -11.40 4.76
C ALA A 193 -11.61 -11.57 5.46
N VAL A 194 -11.59 -11.89 6.77
CA VAL A 194 -10.35 -12.14 7.53
C VAL A 194 -9.59 -13.34 6.98
N ALA A 195 -10.28 -14.34 6.40
CA ALA A 195 -9.63 -15.49 5.77
C ALA A 195 -8.71 -15.08 4.61
N GLU A 196 -9.14 -14.14 3.77
CA GLU A 196 -8.32 -13.62 2.66
C GLU A 196 -7.13 -12.81 3.16
N MET A 197 -7.28 -12.12 4.30
CA MET A 197 -6.16 -11.42 4.95
C MET A 197 -5.12 -12.42 5.45
N ASP A 198 -5.53 -13.48 6.12
CA ASP A 198 -4.64 -14.54 6.59
C ASP A 198 -3.98 -15.30 5.43
N ALA A 199 -4.70 -15.54 4.33
CA ALA A 199 -4.15 -16.10 3.11
C ALA A 199 -3.11 -15.17 2.46
N ALA A 200 -3.33 -13.85 2.49
CA ALA A 200 -2.36 -12.86 2.02
C ALA A 200 -1.10 -12.86 2.90
N PHE A 201 -1.26 -12.89 4.23
CA PHE A 201 -0.16 -13.00 5.18
C PHE A 201 0.64 -14.29 4.98
N ALA A 202 -0.03 -15.43 4.84
CA ALA A 202 0.63 -16.73 4.63
C ALA A 202 1.55 -16.75 3.41
N ARG A 203 1.15 -16.06 2.32
CA ARG A 203 1.99 -15.90 1.11
C ARG A 203 3.22 -15.04 1.37
N ALA A 204 3.08 -13.94 2.09
CA ALA A 204 4.22 -13.10 2.49
C ALA A 204 5.16 -13.84 3.46
N TRP A 205 4.59 -14.64 4.37
CA TRP A 205 5.31 -15.50 5.30
C TRP A 205 6.15 -16.56 4.59
N GLU A 206 5.58 -17.27 3.62
CA GLU A 206 6.28 -18.25 2.78
C GLU A 206 7.42 -17.59 1.98
N THR A 207 7.15 -16.42 1.38
CA THR A 207 8.14 -15.65 0.61
C THR A 207 9.31 -15.18 1.48
N SER A 208 9.09 -15.01 2.79
CA SER A 208 10.11 -14.58 3.75
C SER A 208 11.07 -15.69 4.22
N CYS A 209 11.36 -16.65 3.34
CA CYS A 209 12.38 -17.70 3.51
C CYS A 209 12.16 -18.63 4.71
N GLY A 210 10.96 -19.18 4.87
CA GLY A 210 10.74 -20.26 5.82
C GLY A 210 9.58 -21.15 5.44
N GLU A 211 9.27 -22.10 6.32
CA GLU A 211 8.19 -23.06 6.10
C GLU A 211 6.83 -22.36 6.00
N LYS A 212 5.93 -22.99 5.25
CA LYS A 212 4.53 -22.57 5.15
C LYS A 212 3.88 -22.59 6.52
N ILE A 213 2.92 -21.69 6.71
CA ILE A 213 2.01 -21.81 7.86
C ILE A 213 1.24 -23.12 7.67
N PRO A 214 1.16 -23.99 8.69
CA PRO A 214 0.33 -25.19 8.64
C PRO A 214 -1.12 -24.83 8.30
N ALA A 215 -1.81 -25.65 7.52
CA ALA A 215 -3.15 -25.34 7.04
C ALA A 215 -4.16 -25.20 8.20
N GLU A 216 -3.97 -25.96 9.27
CA GLU A 216 -4.73 -25.92 10.53
C GLU A 216 -4.61 -24.60 11.31
N ASP A 217 -3.60 -23.79 10.98
CA ASP A 217 -3.34 -22.49 11.60
C ASP A 217 -3.91 -21.32 10.79
N LEU A 218 -4.46 -21.60 9.60
CA LEU A 218 -5.16 -20.64 8.78
C LEU A 218 -6.68 -20.86 8.92
N PRO A 219 -7.48 -19.80 9.07
CA PRO A 219 -8.91 -19.94 9.14
C PRO A 219 -9.47 -20.33 7.77
N ALA A 220 -10.32 -21.35 7.73
CA ALA A 220 -11.11 -21.63 6.55
C ALA A 220 -12.28 -20.62 6.47
N PRO A 221 -12.55 -19.98 5.31
CA PRO A 221 -13.58 -18.96 5.21
C PRO A 221 -14.95 -19.36 5.78
N GLU A 222 -15.35 -20.61 5.57
CA GLU A 222 -16.61 -21.21 6.03
C GLU A 222 -16.71 -21.39 7.54
N THR A 223 -15.59 -21.33 8.26
CA THR A 223 -15.54 -21.46 9.72
C THR A 223 -15.68 -20.13 10.46
N ILE A 224 -15.61 -19.01 9.73
CA ILE A 224 -15.69 -17.67 10.30
C ILE A 224 -17.14 -17.21 10.27
N GLY A 225 -17.70 -16.94 11.46
CA GLY A 225 -19.05 -16.42 11.59
C GLY A 225 -19.21 -15.04 10.94
N GLN A 226 -20.45 -14.68 10.62
CA GLN A 226 -20.75 -13.33 10.13
C GLN A 226 -20.45 -12.28 11.21
N GLY A 227 -19.85 -11.17 10.80
CA GLY A 227 -19.60 -10.01 11.67
C GLY A 227 -20.55 -8.84 11.43
N GLY A 228 -21.38 -8.91 10.39
CA GLY A 228 -22.27 -7.84 9.94
C GLY A 228 -22.83 -8.14 8.54
N ASP A 229 -23.29 -7.12 7.83
CA ASP A 229 -23.89 -7.19 6.49
C ASP A 229 -23.05 -6.50 5.40
N VAL A 230 -21.87 -5.97 5.73
CA VAL A 230 -21.00 -5.25 4.82
C VAL A 230 -20.27 -6.19 3.87
N SER A 231 -20.22 -5.80 2.59
CA SER A 231 -19.49 -6.50 1.54
C SER A 231 -18.08 -5.92 1.38
N VAL A 232 -17.07 -6.79 1.49
CA VAL A 232 -15.65 -6.43 1.48
C VAL A 232 -14.91 -7.25 0.44
N ARG A 233 -14.03 -6.61 -0.33
CA ARG A 233 -13.04 -7.28 -1.19
C ARG A 233 -11.65 -7.00 -0.63
N VAL A 234 -10.92 -8.05 -0.28
CA VAL A 234 -9.52 -7.96 0.16
C VAL A 234 -8.62 -8.05 -1.08
N ILE A 235 -7.87 -6.99 -1.35
CA ILE A 235 -7.05 -6.83 -2.56
C ILE A 235 -5.59 -6.95 -2.16
N ALA A 236 -5.10 -8.19 -2.16
CA ALA A 236 -3.70 -8.52 -1.90
C ALA A 236 -2.88 -8.38 -3.19
N THR A 237 -2.30 -7.20 -3.40
CA THR A 237 -1.45 -6.93 -4.57
C THR A 237 -0.06 -7.55 -4.34
N GLU A 238 0.46 -8.18 -5.38
CA GLU A 238 1.81 -8.73 -5.47
C GLU A 238 2.53 -8.15 -6.70
N PRO A 239 3.87 -8.19 -6.75
CA PRO A 239 4.64 -7.69 -7.88
C PRO A 239 4.13 -8.27 -9.20
N ASN A 240 3.98 -7.41 -10.21
CA ASN A 240 3.45 -7.73 -11.55
C ASN A 240 1.94 -8.07 -11.65
N SER A 241 1.17 -8.05 -10.56
CA SER A 241 -0.28 -8.32 -10.63
C SER A 241 -1.11 -7.13 -11.16
N VAL A 242 -0.66 -5.90 -10.90
CA VAL A 242 -1.31 -4.61 -11.28
C VAL A 242 -2.81 -4.52 -10.97
N GLY A 243 -3.29 -5.30 -10.00
CA GLY A 243 -4.72 -5.51 -9.84
C GLY A 243 -5.46 -4.28 -9.35
N LEU A 244 -4.93 -3.64 -8.31
CA LEU A 244 -5.49 -2.40 -7.78
C LEU A 244 -5.39 -1.24 -8.77
N TYR A 245 -4.31 -1.15 -9.55
CA TYR A 245 -4.16 -0.15 -10.60
C TYR A 245 -5.27 -0.23 -11.65
N ARG A 246 -5.68 -1.46 -12.02
CA ARG A 246 -6.81 -1.68 -12.94
C ARG A 246 -8.14 -1.33 -12.27
N LEU A 247 -8.33 -1.73 -11.01
CA LEU A 247 -9.54 -1.39 -10.26
C LEU A 247 -9.75 0.12 -10.17
N GLU A 248 -8.72 0.86 -9.77
CA GLU A 248 -8.74 2.32 -9.62
C GLU A 248 -9.13 3.03 -10.93
N GLN A 249 -8.68 2.53 -12.09
CA GLN A 249 -9.12 3.04 -13.39
C GLN A 249 -10.60 2.74 -13.69
N LEU A 250 -11.07 1.55 -13.33
CA LEU A 250 -12.48 1.18 -13.50
C LEU A 250 -13.39 1.97 -12.55
N VAL A 251 -12.93 2.25 -11.32
CA VAL A 251 -13.62 3.09 -10.34
C VAL A 251 -13.69 4.53 -10.85
N ALA A 252 -12.58 5.10 -11.31
CA ALA A 252 -12.57 6.45 -11.88
C ALA A 252 -13.49 6.57 -13.10
N ALA A 253 -13.51 5.56 -13.97
CA ALA A 253 -14.41 5.52 -15.13
C ALA A 253 -15.89 5.30 -14.76
N GLY A 254 -16.17 4.74 -13.58
CA GLY A 254 -17.51 4.43 -13.10
C GLY A 254 -18.13 5.48 -12.18
N ALA A 255 -17.33 6.42 -11.68
CA ALA A 255 -17.77 7.49 -10.78
C ALA A 255 -18.79 8.41 -11.47
N ARG A 256 -19.81 8.85 -10.73
CA ARG A 256 -20.94 9.63 -11.27
C ARG A 256 -21.09 11.01 -10.65
N GLU A 257 -20.90 11.11 -9.35
CA GLU A 257 -21.13 12.34 -8.59
C GLU A 257 -19.80 12.89 -8.09
N TYR A 258 -18.99 12.05 -7.43
CA TYR A 258 -17.71 12.48 -6.91
C TYR A 258 -16.71 11.33 -6.75
N LEU A 259 -15.42 11.66 -6.79
CA LEU A 259 -14.30 10.76 -6.51
C LEU A 259 -13.28 11.50 -5.65
N TRP A 260 -13.22 11.16 -4.37
CA TRP A 260 -12.30 11.81 -3.43
C TRP A 260 -11.19 10.85 -3.04
N LEU A 261 -9.96 11.33 -3.18
CA LEU A 261 -8.72 10.57 -2.99
C LEU A 261 -7.86 11.25 -1.93
N THR A 262 -7.26 10.45 -1.05
CA THR A 262 -6.15 10.86 -0.18
C THR A 262 -4.98 9.94 -0.44
N ASP A 263 -3.79 10.49 -0.73
CA ASP A 263 -2.59 9.68 -0.95
C ASP A 263 -1.33 10.38 -0.44
N ALA A 264 -0.48 9.63 0.23
CA ALA A 264 0.77 10.13 0.80
C ALA A 264 1.84 10.46 -0.25
N TYR A 265 1.85 9.77 -1.39
CA TYR A 265 2.93 9.80 -2.38
C TYR A 265 2.40 9.74 -3.80
N PHE A 266 1.42 10.61 -4.12
CA PHE A 266 0.76 10.59 -5.41
C PHE A 266 1.75 10.91 -6.52
N VAL A 267 2.05 9.90 -7.33
CA VAL A 267 2.84 10.00 -8.57
C VAL A 267 2.13 9.16 -9.61
N GLY A 268 0.92 9.62 -9.98
CA GLY A 268 0.06 8.91 -10.91
C GLY A 268 0.73 8.64 -12.26
N THR A 269 0.44 7.48 -12.83
CA THR A 269 0.82 7.17 -14.22
C THR A 269 0.03 8.07 -15.18
N THR A 270 0.55 8.24 -16.40
CA THR A 270 -0.18 8.97 -17.44
C THR A 270 -1.61 8.49 -17.61
N MET A 271 -1.84 7.16 -17.62
CA MET A 271 -3.16 6.58 -17.81
C MET A 271 -4.10 6.85 -16.63
N TYR A 272 -3.61 6.74 -15.40
CA TYR A 272 -4.45 7.05 -14.24
C TYR A 272 -4.78 8.55 -14.17
N VAL A 273 -3.81 9.42 -14.46
CA VAL A 273 -4.06 10.85 -14.59
C VAL A 273 -5.11 11.12 -15.68
N GLN A 274 -5.07 10.43 -16.83
CA GLN A 274 -6.12 10.58 -17.84
C GLN A 274 -7.49 10.12 -17.35
N ALA A 275 -7.58 9.03 -16.58
CA ALA A 275 -8.85 8.56 -16.03
C ALA A 275 -9.48 9.58 -15.08
N LEU A 276 -8.68 10.19 -14.18
CA LEU A 276 -9.15 11.25 -13.29
C LEU A 276 -9.58 12.50 -14.06
N ARG A 277 -8.84 12.86 -15.12
CA ARG A 277 -9.19 14.00 -15.99
C ARG A 277 -10.51 13.75 -16.73
N ALA A 278 -10.72 12.55 -17.26
CA ALA A 278 -11.95 12.20 -17.96
C ALA A 278 -13.17 12.31 -17.02
N ALA A 279 -13.08 11.74 -15.81
CA ALA A 279 -14.14 11.86 -14.81
C ALA A 279 -14.46 13.32 -14.46
N ALA A 280 -13.43 14.15 -14.22
CA ALA A 280 -13.62 15.57 -13.92
C ALA A 280 -14.24 16.34 -15.11
N GLN A 281 -13.87 15.99 -16.34
CA GLN A 281 -14.44 16.58 -17.56
C GLN A 281 -15.91 16.20 -17.78
N ASP A 282 -16.33 15.02 -17.30
CA ASP A 282 -17.72 14.57 -17.29
C ASP A 282 -18.54 15.19 -16.13
N GLY A 283 -17.94 16.09 -15.34
CA GLY A 283 -18.61 16.83 -14.27
C GLY A 283 -18.58 16.16 -12.90
N VAL A 284 -17.85 15.05 -12.75
CA VAL A 284 -17.61 14.40 -11.45
C VAL A 284 -16.74 15.30 -10.58
N ASP A 285 -17.10 15.50 -9.30
CA ASP A 285 -16.26 16.23 -8.35
C ASP A 285 -15.06 15.37 -7.91
N VAL A 286 -13.96 15.49 -8.67
CA VAL A 286 -12.72 14.78 -8.38
C VAL A 286 -11.82 15.62 -7.48
N ARG A 287 -11.48 15.09 -6.30
CA ARG A 287 -10.63 15.76 -5.31
C ARG A 287 -9.44 14.88 -4.92
N LEU A 288 -8.27 15.49 -4.80
CA LEU A 288 -7.03 14.84 -4.39
C LEU A 288 -6.41 15.57 -3.20
N LEU A 289 -6.33 14.91 -2.05
CA LEU A 289 -5.65 15.38 -0.85
C LEU A 289 -4.28 14.71 -0.72
N VAL A 290 -3.23 15.52 -0.61
CA VAL A 290 -1.83 15.09 -0.58
C VAL A 290 -1.04 15.87 0.48
N PRO A 291 0.16 15.42 0.89
CA PRO A 291 0.94 16.14 1.90
C PRO A 291 1.52 17.45 1.35
N SER A 292 1.46 18.55 2.13
CA SER A 292 2.26 19.74 1.81
C SER A 292 3.76 19.50 2.02
N ALA A 293 4.09 18.74 3.07
CA ALA A 293 5.43 18.29 3.44
C ALA A 293 5.48 16.76 3.43
N SER A 294 6.57 16.19 2.91
CA SER A 294 6.81 14.74 2.87
C SER A 294 8.15 14.43 3.51
N ASP A 295 8.23 13.29 4.16
CA ASP A 295 9.46 12.66 4.64
C ASP A 295 10.43 12.28 3.50
N ILE A 296 9.95 12.22 2.25
CA ILE A 296 10.73 11.99 1.03
C ILE A 296 10.68 13.23 0.10
N PRO A 297 11.64 14.17 0.19
CA PRO A 297 11.58 15.45 -0.55
C PRO A 297 11.48 15.33 -2.07
N VAL A 298 12.07 14.29 -2.66
CA VAL A 298 12.04 14.06 -4.12
C VAL A 298 10.62 13.75 -4.60
N VAL A 299 9.85 13.01 -3.81
CA VAL A 299 8.47 12.64 -4.15
C VAL A 299 7.57 13.87 -4.14
N SER A 300 7.78 14.80 -3.20
CA SER A 300 7.02 16.08 -3.18
C SER A 300 7.20 16.89 -4.47
N ALA A 301 8.41 16.93 -5.03
CA ALA A 301 8.66 17.61 -6.30
C ALA A 301 7.98 16.93 -7.48
N LEU A 302 8.00 15.59 -7.53
CA LEU A 302 7.34 14.81 -8.58
C LEU A 302 5.82 14.90 -8.51
N SER A 303 5.25 14.85 -7.30
CA SER A 303 3.80 14.99 -7.09
C SER A 303 3.29 16.34 -7.59
N ARG A 304 3.99 17.43 -7.23
CA ARG A 304 3.66 18.79 -7.68
C ARG A 304 3.78 18.98 -9.20
N ALA A 305 4.61 18.20 -9.90
CA ALA A 305 4.69 18.23 -11.36
C ALA A 305 3.40 17.71 -12.03
N ASN A 306 2.68 16.79 -11.40
CA ASN A 306 1.41 16.25 -11.91
C ASN A 306 0.21 17.17 -11.67
N TYR A 307 0.29 18.12 -10.72
CA TYR A 307 -0.85 18.96 -10.34
C TYR A 307 -1.42 19.76 -11.50
N ARG A 308 -0.55 20.33 -12.35
CA ARG A 308 -1.01 21.22 -13.42
C ARG A 308 -2.01 20.52 -14.35
N ALA A 309 -1.69 19.30 -14.79
CA ALA A 309 -2.55 18.56 -15.72
C ALA A 309 -3.90 18.13 -15.09
N LEU A 310 -3.91 17.92 -13.77
CA LEU A 310 -5.11 17.62 -12.99
C LEU A 310 -5.97 18.88 -12.84
N LEU A 311 -5.38 19.98 -12.36
CA LEU A 311 -6.06 21.26 -12.15
C LEU A 311 -6.64 21.83 -13.45
N GLU A 312 -5.92 21.72 -14.58
CA GLU A 312 -6.41 22.15 -15.90
C GLU A 312 -7.62 21.33 -16.39
N ALA A 313 -7.87 20.14 -15.83
CA ALA A 313 -9.02 19.30 -16.16
C ALA A 313 -10.18 19.42 -15.17
N GLY A 314 -10.09 20.28 -14.16
CA GLY A 314 -11.12 20.46 -13.14
C GLY A 314 -10.96 19.59 -11.90
N VAL A 315 -9.92 18.76 -11.81
CA VAL A 315 -9.60 18.03 -10.58
C VAL A 315 -9.11 19.03 -9.53
N ARG A 316 -9.69 18.99 -8.33
CA ARG A 316 -9.31 19.85 -7.21
C ARG A 316 -8.19 19.18 -6.41
N VAL A 317 -7.12 19.92 -6.12
CA VAL A 317 -5.97 19.39 -5.37
C VAL A 317 -5.81 20.16 -4.06
N PHE A 318 -5.65 19.45 -2.95
CA PHE A 318 -5.50 20.01 -1.62
C PHE A 318 -4.19 19.52 -1.00
N GLU A 319 -3.47 20.42 -0.32
CA GLU A 319 -2.27 20.08 0.44
C GLU A 319 -2.53 20.14 1.95
N TRP A 320 -2.30 19.04 2.65
CA TRP A 320 -2.44 18.92 4.10
C TRP A 320 -1.48 19.87 4.83
N ASN A 321 -2.00 20.65 5.77
CA ASN A 321 -1.23 21.65 6.52
C ASN A 321 -0.51 21.09 7.75
N GLY A 322 -0.88 19.90 8.22
CA GLY A 322 -0.21 19.22 9.33
C GLY A 322 1.15 18.61 8.94
N PRO A 323 1.81 17.90 9.87
CA PRO A 323 3.18 17.43 9.69
C PRO A 323 3.32 16.37 8.59
N MET A 324 2.32 15.50 8.45
CA MET A 324 2.22 14.49 7.39
C MET A 324 0.77 13.97 7.33
N ILE A 325 0.29 13.69 6.12
CA ILE A 325 -0.86 12.81 5.90
C ILE A 325 -0.36 11.56 5.18
N HIS A 326 -0.48 10.41 5.82
CA HIS A 326 0.05 9.13 5.35
C HIS A 326 -1.07 8.13 4.98
N ALA A 327 -2.31 8.60 4.85
CA ALA A 327 -3.43 7.78 4.38
C ALA A 327 -3.31 7.41 2.88
N LYS A 328 -3.93 6.27 2.51
CA LYS A 328 -4.18 5.85 1.13
C LYS A 328 -5.63 5.41 1.04
N THR A 329 -6.51 6.36 0.73
CA THR A 329 -7.95 6.15 0.80
C THR A 329 -8.65 6.74 -0.40
N SER A 330 -9.77 6.13 -0.77
CA SER A 330 -10.67 6.71 -1.77
C SER A 330 -12.13 6.46 -1.39
N VAL A 331 -13.01 7.38 -1.77
CA VAL A 331 -14.47 7.26 -1.59
C VAL A 331 -15.19 7.80 -2.81
N VAL A 332 -16.24 7.08 -3.23
CA VAL A 332 -16.96 7.32 -4.49
C VAL A 332 -18.46 7.19 -4.28
N ASP A 333 -19.19 8.21 -4.72
CA ASP A 333 -20.65 8.26 -4.87
C ASP A 333 -21.46 7.75 -3.66
N GLY A 334 -20.91 7.88 -2.45
CA GLY A 334 -21.50 7.47 -1.18
C GLY A 334 -21.72 5.97 -1.05
N LYS A 335 -21.04 5.16 -1.86
CA LYS A 335 -21.35 3.71 -2.01
C LYS A 335 -20.13 2.80 -1.99
N TRP A 336 -18.97 3.34 -2.36
CA TRP A 336 -17.75 2.57 -2.46
C TRP A 336 -16.62 3.33 -1.79
N ALA A 337 -15.84 2.62 -0.97
CA ALA A 337 -14.66 3.15 -0.34
C ALA A 337 -13.50 2.17 -0.39
N ARG A 338 -12.29 2.71 -0.26
CA ARG A 338 -11.06 1.94 -0.13
C ARG A 338 -10.21 2.49 1.00
N VAL A 339 -9.60 1.55 1.74
CA VAL A 339 -8.58 1.81 2.75
C VAL A 339 -7.48 0.77 2.60
N GLY A 340 -6.22 1.17 2.67
CA GLY A 340 -5.12 0.22 2.62
C GLY A 340 -3.73 0.83 2.57
N SER A 341 -2.78 0.05 2.06
CA SER A 341 -1.36 0.40 2.04
C SER A 341 -0.85 0.94 0.71
N THR A 342 -1.54 0.65 -0.41
CA THR A 342 -1.07 1.00 -1.76
C THR A 342 -1.09 2.50 -2.00
N ASN A 343 0.08 3.10 -2.24
CA ASN A 343 0.15 4.47 -2.74
C ASN A 343 -0.20 4.54 -4.24
N LEU A 344 -0.69 5.68 -4.70
CA LEU A 344 -1.02 5.94 -6.10
C LEU A 344 0.24 6.27 -6.93
N ASN A 345 1.16 5.31 -7.00
CA ASN A 345 2.40 5.38 -7.79
C ASN A 345 2.83 4.01 -8.32
N VAL A 346 3.75 4.02 -9.29
CA VAL A 346 4.23 2.82 -10.00
C VAL A 346 4.84 1.78 -9.07
N ALA A 347 5.58 2.19 -8.04
CA ALA A 347 6.24 1.27 -7.12
C ALA A 347 5.21 0.44 -6.35
N SER A 348 4.20 1.08 -5.77
CA SER A 348 3.12 0.39 -5.05
C SER A 348 2.23 -0.43 -5.99
N TRP A 349 1.90 0.06 -7.19
CA TRP A 349 1.03 -0.68 -8.12
C TRP A 349 1.67 -1.89 -8.80
N MET A 350 2.99 -1.87 -9.02
CA MET A 350 3.67 -2.87 -9.87
C MET A 350 4.76 -3.65 -9.14
N GLY A 351 5.41 -3.04 -8.15
CA GLY A 351 6.64 -3.58 -7.54
C GLY A 351 6.49 -4.09 -6.11
N ASN A 352 5.59 -3.51 -5.31
CA ASN A 352 5.45 -3.86 -3.91
C ASN A 352 4.36 -4.91 -3.68
N TRP A 353 4.48 -5.59 -2.54
CA TRP A 353 3.37 -6.28 -1.92
C TRP A 353 2.55 -5.24 -1.16
N GLU A 354 1.25 -5.20 -1.44
CA GLU A 354 0.33 -4.26 -0.81
C GLU A 354 -0.97 -4.96 -0.43
N LEU A 355 -1.70 -4.37 0.51
CA LEU A 355 -2.98 -4.89 0.97
C LEU A 355 -3.94 -3.72 1.12
N ASP A 356 -5.06 -3.84 0.43
CA ASP A 356 -6.14 -2.88 0.48
C ASP A 356 -7.46 -3.61 0.64
N VAL A 357 -8.45 -2.91 1.20
CA VAL A 357 -9.83 -3.38 1.17
C VAL A 357 -10.68 -2.41 0.41
N SER A 358 -11.53 -2.97 -0.45
CA SER A 358 -12.62 -2.27 -1.11
C SER A 358 -13.91 -2.64 -0.38
N ILE A 359 -14.65 -1.63 0.04
CA ILE A 359 -15.84 -1.76 0.88
C ILE A 359 -17.02 -1.17 0.11
N GLU A 360 -18.06 -1.98 -0.07
CA GLU A 360 -19.28 -1.61 -0.78
C GLU A 360 -20.43 -1.48 0.23
N ASP A 361 -20.52 -0.33 0.88
CA ASP A 361 -21.52 0.00 1.90
C ASP A 361 -21.73 1.51 2.01
N GLU A 362 -23.00 1.95 2.07
CA GLU A 362 -23.36 3.37 2.13
C GLU A 362 -23.02 3.99 3.49
N GLY A 363 -23.19 3.25 4.58
CA GLY A 363 -22.89 3.72 5.94
C GLY A 363 -21.40 3.99 6.15
N PHE A 364 -20.56 3.08 5.67
CA PHE A 364 -19.11 3.21 5.70
C PHE A 364 -18.61 4.30 4.76
N ALA A 365 -19.14 4.37 3.53
CA ALA A 365 -18.77 5.41 2.57
C ALA A 365 -19.08 6.81 3.12
N LYS A 366 -20.23 7.00 3.77
CA LYS A 366 -20.56 8.26 4.45
C LYS A 366 -19.57 8.62 5.56
N GLN A 367 -19.13 7.67 6.38
CA GLN A 367 -18.09 7.92 7.39
C GLN A 367 -16.78 8.37 6.75
N MET A 368 -16.41 7.80 5.61
CA MET A 368 -15.24 8.20 4.83
C MET A 368 -15.39 9.59 4.22
N GLU A 369 -16.56 9.96 3.71
CA GLU A 369 -16.87 11.34 3.27
C GLU A 369 -16.69 12.35 4.40
N GLU A 370 -17.29 12.07 5.56
CA GLU A 370 -17.20 12.95 6.73
C GLU A 370 -15.76 13.10 7.21
N MET A 371 -14.99 12.01 7.23
CA MET A 371 -13.56 12.03 7.52
C MET A 371 -12.79 12.88 6.51
N TYR A 372 -13.05 12.71 5.21
CA TYR A 372 -12.39 13.47 4.14
C TYR A 372 -12.68 14.97 4.27
N CYS A 373 -13.94 15.35 4.51
CA CYS A 373 -14.33 16.74 4.70
C CYS A 373 -13.64 17.35 5.94
N ARG A 374 -13.54 16.62 7.06
CA ARG A 374 -12.76 17.06 8.23
C ARG A 374 -11.28 17.23 7.88
N ASP A 375 -10.71 16.33 7.08
CA ASP A 375 -9.32 16.44 6.65
C ASP A 375 -9.08 17.70 5.79
N LEU A 376 -10.08 18.13 5.00
CA LEU A 376 -10.01 19.37 4.22
C LEU A 376 -10.01 20.65 5.07
N GLU A 377 -10.57 20.62 6.28
CA GLU A 377 -10.53 21.76 7.21
C GLU A 377 -9.09 22.14 7.60
N ASN A 378 -8.17 21.17 7.54
CA ASN A 378 -6.74 21.36 7.78
C ASN A 378 -5.91 21.20 6.48
N ALA A 379 -6.49 21.52 5.33
CA ALA A 379 -5.80 21.51 4.04
C ALA A 379 -5.90 22.86 3.34
N THR A 380 -4.98 23.12 2.41
CA THR A 380 -5.01 24.31 1.55
C THR A 380 -5.24 23.88 0.11
N GLU A 381 -6.28 24.42 -0.54
CA GLU A 381 -6.54 24.16 -1.95
C GLU A 381 -5.45 24.77 -2.83
N ILE A 382 -5.02 24.04 -3.85
CA ILE A 382 -4.04 24.47 -4.83
C ILE A 382 -4.77 24.94 -6.08
N VAL A 383 -4.47 26.15 -6.54
CA VAL A 383 -5.13 26.78 -7.69
C VAL A 383 -4.14 27.21 -8.76
N ILE A 384 -4.61 27.29 -10.01
CA ILE A 384 -3.88 27.93 -11.09
C ILE A 384 -4.15 29.43 -11.03
N SER A 385 -3.11 30.23 -10.78
CA SER A 385 -3.19 31.69 -10.81
C SER A 385 -3.40 32.26 -12.22
N GLU A 386 -3.82 33.53 -12.32
CA GLU A 386 -3.96 34.26 -13.59
C GLU A 386 -2.70 34.20 -14.48
N ARG A 387 -1.49 34.15 -13.89
CA ARG A 387 -0.22 33.98 -14.62
C ARG A 387 0.07 32.51 -14.99
N ARG A 388 -0.94 31.65 -14.97
CA ARG A 388 -0.87 30.19 -15.21
C ARG A 388 0.17 29.47 -14.33
N ARG A 389 0.40 29.95 -13.11
CA ARG A 389 1.27 29.31 -12.11
C ARG A 389 0.43 28.63 -11.04
N VAL A 390 0.81 27.41 -10.67
CA VAL A 390 0.22 26.65 -9.57
C VAL A 390 0.64 27.30 -8.25
N LYS A 391 -0.32 27.69 -7.40
CA LYS A 391 -0.07 28.28 -6.07
C LYS A 391 -1.18 27.89 -5.07
N PRO A 392 -0.90 27.87 -3.76
CA PRO A 392 -1.95 27.70 -2.75
C PRO A 392 -2.97 28.85 -2.75
N LEU A 393 -4.22 28.55 -2.41
CA LEU A 393 -5.31 29.51 -2.23
C LEU A 393 -5.21 30.13 -0.82
N GLY A 394 -4.67 31.35 -0.73
CA GLY A 394 -4.47 32.07 0.53
C GLY A 394 -3.12 31.80 1.21
N PRO A 395 -2.75 32.59 2.23
CA PRO A 395 -1.60 32.29 3.07
C PRO A 395 -1.87 31.02 3.88
N PRO A 396 -0.92 30.09 4.00
CA PRO A 396 -1.10 28.90 4.84
C PRO A 396 -1.39 29.33 6.29
N PRO A 397 -2.23 28.58 7.03
CA PRO A 397 -2.53 28.90 8.43
C PRO A 397 -1.24 29.07 9.23
N ALA A 398 -1.24 30.05 10.14
CA ALA A 398 -0.08 30.41 10.95
C ALA A 398 0.19 29.40 12.07
N HIS A 399 0.38 28.12 11.71
CA HIS A 399 1.04 27.16 12.60
C HIS A 399 2.53 27.25 12.35
N GLY A 400 3.27 27.60 13.41
CA GLY A 400 4.65 28.03 13.35
C GLY A 400 5.48 27.15 12.43
N ARG A 401 5.82 27.68 11.25
CA ARG A 401 6.86 27.15 10.36
C ARG A 401 8.20 27.26 11.07
N ARG A 402 8.43 26.41 12.06
CA ARG A 402 9.75 26.19 12.58
C ARG A 402 10.41 25.26 11.58
N ARG A 403 11.42 25.78 10.87
CA ARG A 403 12.42 24.98 10.16
C ARG A 403 12.72 23.76 11.03
N GLN A 404 12.25 22.58 10.63
CA GLN A 404 12.76 21.35 11.19
C GLN A 404 14.26 21.40 10.93
N ARG A 405 15.04 21.71 11.98
CA ARG A 405 16.44 21.31 12.01
C ARG A 405 16.36 19.81 11.81
N THR A 406 16.75 19.38 10.62
CA THR A 406 16.94 17.98 10.27
C THR A 406 17.63 17.33 11.45
N SER A 407 16.91 16.51 12.21
CA SER A 407 17.58 15.66 13.17
C SER A 407 18.49 14.80 12.31
N ARG A 408 19.80 14.87 12.54
CA ARG A 408 20.78 13.92 11.99
C ARG A 408 20.29 12.52 12.38
N LYS A 409 19.47 11.90 11.53
CA LYS A 409 19.04 10.51 11.60
C LYS A 409 19.32 9.90 10.25
N GLY A 410 20.23 8.93 10.26
CA GLY A 410 20.41 7.88 9.25
C GLY A 410 20.59 8.32 7.81
N SER A 411 21.81 8.18 7.29
CA SER A 411 22.19 8.33 5.88
C SER A 411 21.49 7.36 4.89
N THR A 412 20.43 6.66 5.30
CA THR A 412 19.77 5.58 4.53
C THR A 412 18.52 6.02 3.79
N SER A 413 17.87 7.14 4.16
CA SER A 413 16.67 7.64 3.44
C SER A 413 16.95 8.14 2.02
N ARG A 414 18.22 8.35 1.65
CA ARG A 414 18.62 8.70 0.29
C ARG A 414 18.76 7.50 -0.65
N ALA A 415 18.85 6.28 -0.12
CA ALA A 415 19.08 5.08 -0.93
C ALA A 415 17.82 4.56 -1.64
N ALA A 416 16.61 4.90 -1.15
CA ALA A 416 15.34 4.40 -1.69
C ALA A 416 14.71 5.29 -2.80
N ALA A 417 15.30 6.46 -3.11
CA ALA A 417 14.67 7.48 -3.96
C ALA A 417 15.13 7.51 -5.43
N GLY A 418 15.94 6.55 -5.89
CA GLY A 418 16.23 6.36 -7.33
C GLY A 418 15.75 4.96 -7.70
N PHE A 419 14.86 4.76 -8.67
CA PHE A 419 15.24 4.82 -10.08
C PHE A 419 14.04 4.99 -11.04
N ILE A 420 12.81 5.18 -10.56
CA ILE A 420 11.61 4.98 -11.40
C ILE A 420 11.04 6.28 -12.01
N GLY A 421 11.48 7.47 -11.57
CA GLY A 421 10.99 8.75 -12.09
C GLY A 421 11.79 9.39 -13.23
N VAL A 422 12.99 8.88 -13.56
CA VAL A 422 13.90 9.57 -14.50
C VAL A 422 13.48 9.35 -15.97
N GLY A 423 12.92 8.18 -16.31
CA GLY A 423 12.63 7.81 -17.69
C GLY A 423 11.56 8.68 -18.37
N SER A 424 10.46 8.99 -17.67
CA SER A 424 9.35 9.76 -18.26
C SER A 424 9.66 11.26 -18.36
N ALA A 425 10.36 11.84 -17.37
CA ALA A 425 10.76 13.25 -17.39
C ALA A 425 11.87 13.52 -18.42
N VAL A 426 12.86 12.64 -18.53
CA VAL A 426 13.94 12.75 -19.53
C VAL A 426 13.38 12.49 -20.95
N GLY A 427 12.47 11.53 -21.12
CA GLY A 427 11.80 11.28 -22.40
C GLY A 427 10.96 12.47 -22.88
N ALA A 428 10.23 13.13 -21.98
CA ALA A 428 9.44 14.33 -22.31
C ALA A 428 10.33 15.54 -22.66
N ALA A 429 11.49 15.67 -22.01
CA ALA A 429 12.47 16.71 -22.31
C ALA A 429 13.15 16.53 -23.68
N ILE A 430 13.42 15.28 -24.08
CA ILE A 430 14.07 14.96 -25.37
C ILE A 430 13.07 15.08 -26.55
N THR A 431 11.78 14.80 -26.33
CA THR A 431 10.76 14.78 -27.39
C THR A 431 10.09 16.14 -27.67
N ASN A 432 10.44 17.20 -26.92
CA ASN A 432 10.03 18.59 -27.14
C ASN A 432 8.50 18.82 -27.32
N ARG A 433 7.65 17.98 -26.73
CA ARG A 433 6.17 18.08 -26.86
C ARG A 433 5.46 18.84 -25.73
N ARG A 434 6.18 19.45 -24.78
CA ARG A 434 5.58 20.20 -23.66
C ARG A 434 6.36 21.45 -23.28
N VAL A 435 5.64 22.51 -22.91
CA VAL A 435 6.20 23.73 -22.29
C VAL A 435 6.54 23.39 -20.84
N LEU A 436 7.83 23.23 -20.55
CA LEU A 436 8.32 22.81 -19.24
C LEU A 436 8.32 23.99 -18.24
N GLY A 437 7.90 23.73 -17.00
CA GLY A 437 7.87 24.71 -15.91
C GLY A 437 9.20 24.88 -15.17
N PRO A 438 9.34 25.88 -14.27
CA PRO A 438 10.59 26.14 -13.53
C PRO A 438 11.05 24.99 -12.62
N ALA A 439 10.12 24.20 -12.08
CA ALA A 439 10.43 23.03 -11.25
C ALA A 439 11.03 21.89 -12.10
N GLU A 440 10.51 21.68 -13.31
CA GLU A 440 11.01 20.70 -14.28
C GLU A 440 12.38 21.14 -14.82
N GLY A 441 12.58 22.45 -15.04
CA GLY A 441 13.87 23.01 -15.44
C GLY A 441 14.98 22.75 -14.40
N ARG A 442 14.67 22.83 -13.10
CA ARG A 442 15.64 22.48 -12.05
C ARG A 442 15.98 20.98 -12.07
N LEU A 443 14.98 20.12 -12.27
CA LEU A 443 15.18 18.68 -12.35
C LEU A 443 16.06 18.31 -13.57
N MET A 444 15.80 18.95 -14.71
CA MET A 444 16.59 18.76 -15.94
C MET A 444 18.02 19.27 -15.78
N TRP A 445 18.24 20.41 -15.12
CA TRP A 445 19.58 20.91 -14.80
C TRP A 445 20.35 19.94 -13.90
N MET A 446 19.69 19.40 -12.87
CA MET A 446 20.31 18.40 -12.00
C MET A 446 20.62 17.11 -12.75
N ALA A 447 19.70 16.63 -13.58
CA ALA A 447 19.91 15.43 -14.40
C ALA A 447 21.04 15.62 -15.42
N GLY A 448 21.07 16.75 -16.13
CA GLY A 448 22.12 17.11 -17.07
C GLY A 448 23.49 17.25 -16.39
N GLY A 449 23.54 17.91 -15.23
CA GLY A 449 24.76 18.01 -14.43
C GLY A 449 25.27 16.65 -13.95
N LEU A 450 24.37 15.77 -13.51
CA LEU A 450 24.71 14.40 -13.14
C LEU A 450 25.25 13.60 -14.33
N LEU A 451 24.62 13.71 -15.50
CA LEU A 451 25.08 13.04 -16.73
C LEU A 451 26.45 13.53 -17.17
N LEU A 452 26.73 14.84 -17.07
CA LEU A 452 28.05 15.40 -17.35
C LEU A 452 29.09 14.93 -16.34
N ALA A 453 28.75 14.89 -15.05
CA ALA A 453 29.64 14.38 -14.02
C ALA A 453 29.96 12.89 -14.21
N LEU A 454 28.94 12.06 -14.49
CA LEU A 454 29.11 10.64 -14.80
C LEU A 454 29.96 10.44 -16.06
N SER A 455 29.71 11.23 -17.11
CA SER A 455 30.53 11.20 -18.34
C SER A 455 31.97 11.58 -18.07
N PHE A 456 32.22 12.60 -17.24
CA PHE A 456 33.57 12.99 -16.85
C PHE A 456 34.30 11.89 -16.07
N VAL A 457 33.62 11.26 -15.11
CA VAL A 457 34.15 10.10 -14.36
C VAL A 457 34.44 8.93 -15.32
N ALA A 458 33.54 8.66 -16.27
CA ALA A 458 33.73 7.61 -17.28
C ALA A 458 34.99 7.82 -18.11
N VAL A 459 35.26 9.06 -18.51
CA VAL A 459 36.43 9.40 -19.33
C VAL A 459 37.72 9.42 -18.51
N LYS A 460 37.70 9.99 -17.29
CA LYS A 460 38.90 10.16 -16.46
C LYS A 460 39.29 8.91 -15.69
N TRP A 461 38.31 8.12 -15.26
CA TRP A 461 38.50 6.88 -14.51
C TRP A 461 37.58 5.80 -15.08
N PRO A 462 37.85 5.30 -16.29
CA PRO A 462 37.03 4.26 -16.92
C PRO A 462 36.87 3.04 -16.01
N HIS A 463 37.92 2.67 -15.27
CA HIS A 463 37.90 1.60 -14.28
C HIS A 463 36.90 1.80 -13.13
N ALA A 464 36.60 3.04 -12.74
CA ALA A 464 35.60 3.34 -11.72
C ALA A 464 34.17 3.01 -12.18
N ILE A 465 33.94 2.83 -13.49
CA ILE A 465 32.66 2.41 -14.06
C ILE A 465 32.72 0.95 -14.52
N THR A 466 33.78 0.57 -15.23
CA THR A 466 33.89 -0.77 -15.84
C THR A 466 34.05 -1.88 -14.81
N TYR A 467 34.80 -1.67 -13.71
CA TYR A 467 34.94 -2.70 -12.68
C TYR A 467 33.65 -2.95 -11.90
N PRO A 468 32.90 -1.94 -11.40
CA PRO A 468 31.60 -2.18 -10.80
C PRO A 468 30.61 -2.86 -11.76
N LEU A 469 30.57 -2.45 -13.02
CA LEU A 469 29.70 -3.10 -14.02
C LEU A 469 30.10 -4.55 -14.27
N ALA A 470 31.39 -4.85 -14.40
CA ALA A 470 31.89 -6.22 -14.56
C ALA A 470 31.59 -7.07 -13.32
N LEU A 471 31.75 -6.53 -12.11
CA LEU A 471 31.41 -7.21 -10.86
C LEU A 471 29.91 -7.51 -10.77
N ILE A 472 29.05 -6.55 -11.13
CA ILE A 472 27.60 -6.77 -11.21
C ILE A 472 27.28 -7.84 -12.25
N GLY A 473 27.92 -7.79 -13.43
CA GLY A 473 27.73 -8.78 -14.50
C GLY A 473 28.11 -10.20 -14.07
N ILE A 474 29.29 -10.36 -13.44
CA ILE A 474 29.75 -11.64 -12.88
C ILE A 474 28.77 -12.12 -11.80
N TRP A 475 28.35 -11.23 -10.91
CA TRP A 475 27.41 -11.57 -9.84
C TRP A 475 26.05 -12.02 -10.38
N VAL A 476 25.49 -11.32 -11.37
CA VAL A 476 24.25 -11.71 -12.04
C VAL A 476 24.40 -13.05 -12.74
N ALA A 477 25.50 -13.29 -13.46
CA ALA A 477 25.76 -14.58 -14.10
C ALA A 477 25.81 -15.72 -13.07
N LEU A 478 26.56 -15.54 -11.97
CA LEU A 478 26.64 -16.53 -10.90
C LEU A 478 25.28 -16.81 -10.25
N ALA A 479 24.50 -15.77 -9.96
CA ALA A 479 23.15 -15.92 -9.41
C ALA A 479 22.22 -16.71 -10.35
N LEU A 480 22.26 -16.42 -11.65
CA LEU A 480 21.50 -17.16 -12.66
C LEU A 480 21.91 -18.64 -12.70
N PHE A 481 23.21 -18.94 -12.68
CA PHE A 481 23.69 -20.33 -12.62
C PHE A 481 23.25 -21.06 -11.35
N ILE A 482 23.34 -20.41 -10.18
CA ILE A 482 22.87 -20.98 -8.91
C ILE A 482 21.36 -21.27 -8.97
N ARG A 483 20.58 -20.32 -9.50
CA ARG A 483 19.12 -20.48 -9.60
C ARG A 483 18.73 -21.58 -10.57
N ALA A 484 19.39 -21.66 -11.73
CA ALA A 484 19.21 -22.74 -12.69
C ALA A 484 19.55 -24.10 -12.08
N TYR A 485 20.66 -24.19 -11.34
CA TYR A 485 21.06 -25.42 -10.64
C TYR A 485 20.04 -25.84 -9.56
N LYS A 486 19.57 -24.89 -8.74
CA LYS A 486 18.53 -25.15 -7.72
C LYS A 486 17.22 -25.63 -8.35
N LEU A 487 16.80 -25.02 -9.46
CA LEU A 487 15.61 -25.44 -10.20
C LEU A 487 15.77 -26.86 -10.74
N HIS A 488 16.93 -27.18 -11.34
CA HIS A 488 17.19 -28.51 -11.88
C HIS A 488 17.17 -29.57 -10.79
N LYS A 489 17.90 -29.36 -9.68
CA LYS A 489 17.88 -30.26 -8.51
C LYS A 489 16.49 -30.38 -7.88
N GLY A 490 15.76 -29.27 -7.76
CA GLY A 490 14.41 -29.26 -7.21
C GLY A 490 13.42 -30.08 -8.06
N VAL A 491 13.56 -30.05 -9.38
CA VAL A 491 12.80 -30.89 -10.32
C VAL A 491 13.20 -32.36 -10.18
N THR A 492 14.48 -32.67 -10.03
CA THR A 492 14.95 -34.06 -9.83
C THR A 492 14.40 -34.67 -8.54
N VAL A 493 14.43 -33.92 -7.44
CA VAL A 493 13.91 -34.38 -6.13
C VAL A 493 12.38 -34.54 -6.13
N ARG A 494 11.65 -33.71 -6.89
CA ARG A 494 10.19 -33.86 -7.06
C ARG A 494 9.83 -35.05 -7.94
N SER A 495 10.58 -35.25 -9.03
CA SER A 495 10.46 -36.40 -9.92
C SER A 495 10.72 -37.73 -9.18
N GLU A 496 11.68 -37.76 -8.26
CA GLU A 496 11.98 -38.94 -7.43
C GLU A 496 10.89 -39.22 -6.39
N LYS A 497 10.18 -38.20 -5.90
CA LYS A 497 9.04 -38.37 -4.98
C LYS A 497 7.75 -38.81 -5.67
N GLU A 498 7.55 -38.46 -6.94
CA GLU A 498 6.37 -38.88 -7.72
C GLU A 498 6.52 -40.28 -8.36
N HIS A 499 7.75 -40.80 -8.49
CA HIS A 499 8.04 -42.18 -8.93
C HIS A 499 8.24 -43.14 -7.74
N GLY A 500 7.39 -43.07 -6.72
CA GLY A 500 7.21 -44.20 -5.80
C GLY A 500 6.51 -45.34 -6.54
N ASP A 501 7.00 -46.56 -6.38
CA ASP A 501 6.61 -47.76 -7.14
C ASP A 501 5.12 -47.83 -7.51
N PRO A 502 4.76 -48.24 -8.74
CA PRO A 502 3.37 -48.45 -9.10
C PRO A 502 2.74 -49.49 -8.16
N PRO A 503 1.48 -49.29 -7.72
CA PRO A 503 0.81 -50.24 -6.85
C PRO A 503 0.81 -51.64 -7.51
N PRO A 504 1.05 -52.71 -6.74
CA PRO A 504 1.11 -54.06 -7.29
C PRO A 504 -0.22 -54.42 -7.98
N PRO A 505 -0.18 -55.20 -9.07
CA PRO A 505 -1.38 -55.59 -9.78
C PRO A 505 -2.35 -56.34 -8.85
N PRO A 506 -3.68 -56.17 -9.03
CA PRO A 506 -4.66 -56.84 -8.20
C PRO A 506 -4.53 -58.37 -8.34
N PRO A 507 -4.78 -59.14 -7.26
CA PRO A 507 -4.67 -60.59 -7.28
C PRO A 507 -5.67 -61.19 -8.28
N PRO A 508 -5.33 -62.32 -8.94
CA PRO A 508 -6.22 -62.97 -9.90
C PRO A 508 -7.53 -63.36 -9.22
N GLY A 509 -8.65 -62.90 -9.78
CA GLY A 509 -9.98 -63.16 -9.27
C GLY A 509 -10.26 -64.66 -9.20
N ARG A 510 -10.69 -65.12 -8.02
CA ARG A 510 -11.32 -66.44 -7.88
C ARG A 510 -12.57 -66.46 -8.75
N MET A 511 -12.60 -67.36 -9.74
CA MET A 511 -13.87 -67.85 -10.29
C MET A 511 -14.73 -68.32 -9.12
N LYS A 512 -15.87 -67.67 -8.94
CA LYS A 512 -17.00 -68.29 -8.24
C LYS A 512 -17.69 -69.16 -9.28
N ASP A 513 -17.54 -70.47 -9.12
CA ASP A 513 -18.48 -71.43 -9.68
C ASP A 513 -19.85 -71.14 -9.04
N GLU A 514 -20.81 -70.73 -9.87
CA GLU A 514 -22.23 -70.77 -9.51
C GLU A 514 -22.77 -72.15 -9.92
N GLY A 515 -23.09 -72.93 -8.90
CA GLY A 515 -24.01 -74.06 -8.92
C GLY A 515 -24.99 -73.91 -7.77
#